data_AF-A0A918MLE7-F1
#
_entry.id   AF-A0A918MLE7-F1
#
_cell.length_a   1.000
_cell.length_b   1.000
_cell.length_c   1.000
_cell.angle_alpha   90.00
_cell.angle_beta   90.00
_cell.angle_gamma   90.00
#
_symmetry.space_group_name_H-M   'P 1'
#
loop_
_entity.id
_entity.type
_entity.pdbx_description
1 polymer ?
#
loop_
_entity_poly.entity_id
_entity_poly.type
_entity_poly.pdbx_seq_one_letter_code
_entity_poly.pdbx_strand_id
1 'polypeptide(L)'
;MGVIKLLFFVFVLVFMVDFLLLFASKGVLLGKRIVPEKLSNGDDNEIEISLSNSYLFSVRIKILDELPHQFQKRDFRIISTLGKGKEKRYTYQIRPTERGVYVFGNLNVFANSPLGLVVKKYTFCNQQEVPVYPSFLQLRKYNLMAFTNRLFEYGLKKIRRIGHTMEFEQIKDYVPGDDIRNINWKATAKRGHLMVNQFQDERSQPIYSIIDKGRVMKMPFEGLSLLDYAVNSSLVISNIAIKKQDKAGMFAFSNKIENRVVAERRSAQMNLILETLYNIKTNFLESDYSLLYADIKRNINHRSLLILYTNFETLDALERQLPYLKAIAKQHLLVVIFFENTELNRFVAEKAQTTQQIFEKTIAEKFIYEKKLIVNELRKHGIQTILTKPENLTINTINKYLEIKARGLL
;
A
#
# COMPACT_ATOMS: atom_id res chain seq x y z
N MET A 1 -51.83 50.08 19.54
CA MET A 1 -50.93 48.92 19.78
C MET A 1 -49.55 49.34 19.30
N GLY A 2 -48.52 49.40 20.15
CA GLY A 2 -47.19 49.88 19.73
C GLY A 2 -46.60 49.00 18.63
N VAL A 3 -45.83 49.59 17.71
CA VAL A 3 -45.18 48.90 16.57
C VAL A 3 -44.44 47.63 17.00
N ILE A 4 -43.82 47.65 18.19
CA ILE A 4 -43.13 46.52 18.81
C ILE A 4 -44.07 45.32 19.05
N LYS A 5 -45.29 45.56 19.54
CA LYS A 5 -46.27 44.49 19.77
C LYS A 5 -46.72 43.85 18.45
N LEU A 6 -46.90 44.66 17.40
CA LEU A 6 -47.24 44.16 16.07
C LEU A 6 -46.12 43.27 15.50
N LEU A 7 -44.87 43.74 15.55
CA LEU A 7 -43.70 42.97 15.10
C LEU A 7 -43.55 41.65 15.87
N PHE A 8 -43.82 41.65 17.17
CA PHE A 8 -43.79 40.45 17.99
C PHE A 8 -44.83 39.40 17.53
N PHE A 9 -46.10 39.80 17.31
CA PHE A 9 -47.12 38.86 16.83
C PHE A 9 -46.81 38.34 15.42
N VAL A 10 -46.25 39.18 14.54
CA VAL A 10 -45.78 38.74 13.22
C VAL A 10 -44.67 37.70 13.35
N PHE A 11 -43.67 37.94 14.20
CA PHE A 11 -42.60 36.98 14.45
C PHE A 11 -43.14 35.63 14.98
N VAL A 12 -44.05 35.66 15.95
CA VAL A 12 -44.67 34.45 16.52
C VAL A 12 -45.45 33.69 15.44
N LEU A 13 -46.17 34.38 14.57
CA LEU A 13 -46.90 33.77 13.46
C LEU A 13 -45.93 33.10 12.47
N VAL A 14 -44.87 33.79 12.05
CA VAL A 14 -43.87 33.23 11.12
C VAL A 14 -43.15 32.03 11.75
N PHE A 15 -42.83 32.09 13.04
CA PHE A 15 -42.25 30.97 13.79
C PHE A 15 -43.19 29.76 13.84
N MET A 16 -44.49 29.96 14.14
CA MET A 16 -45.47 28.87 14.13
C MET A 16 -45.64 28.25 12.74
N VAL A 17 -45.69 29.06 11.69
CA VAL A 17 -45.77 28.57 10.31
C VAL A 17 -44.54 27.73 9.98
N ASP A 18 -43.34 28.21 10.33
CA ASP A 18 -42.10 27.45 10.12
C ASP A 18 -42.09 26.12 10.88
N PHE A 19 -42.48 26.15 12.15
CA PHE A 19 -42.59 24.96 12.99
C PHE A 19 -43.56 23.92 12.40
N LEU A 20 -44.76 24.35 11.96
CA LEU A 20 -45.74 23.45 11.36
C LEU A 20 -45.27 22.86 10.03
N LEU A 21 -44.64 23.67 9.17
CA LEU A 21 -44.08 23.20 7.90
C LEU A 21 -43.07 22.06 8.09
N LEU A 22 -42.25 22.15 9.13
CA LEU A 22 -41.11 21.27 9.35
C LEU A 22 -41.42 20.08 10.28
N PHE A 23 -42.32 20.24 11.25
CA PHE A 23 -42.65 19.19 12.22
C PHE A 23 -44.02 18.55 12.01
N ALA A 24 -45.03 19.29 11.53
CA ALA A 24 -46.39 18.76 11.35
C ALA A 24 -46.65 18.21 9.95
N SER A 25 -45.86 18.60 8.94
CA SER A 25 -45.97 18.01 7.61
C SER A 25 -45.49 16.54 7.60
N LYS A 26 -46.10 15.72 6.74
CA LYS A 26 -45.69 14.31 6.53
C LYS A 26 -44.32 14.17 5.82
N GLY A 27 -43.69 15.30 5.46
CA GLY A 27 -42.41 15.31 4.78
C GLY A 27 -41.28 14.83 5.70
N VAL A 28 -40.44 13.95 5.16
CA VAL A 28 -39.23 13.45 5.81
C VAL A 28 -38.04 13.54 4.87
N LEU A 29 -36.85 13.71 5.46
CA LEU A 29 -35.61 13.41 4.77
C LEU A 29 -35.30 11.94 5.00
N LEU A 30 -34.90 11.24 3.93
CA LEU A 30 -34.25 9.95 4.04
C LEU A 30 -32.80 10.15 3.62
N GLY A 31 -31.89 9.57 4.38
CA GLY A 31 -30.47 9.66 4.11
C GLY A 31 -29.77 8.35 4.30
N LYS A 32 -28.79 8.08 3.43
CA LYS A 32 -27.91 6.91 3.53
C LYS A 32 -26.49 7.31 3.19
N ARG A 33 -25.55 6.86 4.01
CA ARG A 33 -24.12 6.85 3.71
C ARG A 33 -23.76 5.55 3.00
N ILE A 34 -23.11 5.67 1.85
CA ILE A 34 -22.62 4.57 1.04
C ILE A 34 -21.09 4.64 1.13
N VAL A 35 -20.53 3.65 1.82
CA VAL A 35 -19.08 3.45 1.95
C VAL A 35 -18.69 2.23 1.12
N PRO A 36 -17.45 2.19 0.58
CA PRO A 36 -16.93 0.98 -0.03
C PRO A 36 -16.77 -0.14 1.03
N GLU A 37 -16.79 -1.40 0.59
CA GLU A 37 -16.56 -2.55 1.49
C GLU A 37 -15.19 -2.52 2.17
N LYS A 38 -14.18 -1.95 1.48
CA LYS A 38 -12.81 -1.81 1.96
C LYS A 38 -12.26 -0.46 1.52
N LEU A 39 -11.53 0.20 2.41
CA LEU A 39 -10.79 1.44 2.11
C LEU A 39 -9.33 1.12 1.76
N SER A 40 -8.73 1.90 0.86
CA SER A 40 -7.34 1.76 0.40
C SER A 40 -6.42 2.66 1.23
N ASN A 41 -5.47 2.07 1.97
CA ASN A 41 -4.53 2.82 2.80
C ASN A 41 -3.60 3.70 1.97
N GLY A 42 -3.52 4.98 2.30
CA GLY A 42 -2.64 5.95 1.65
C GLY A 42 -3.17 6.56 0.36
N ASP A 43 -4.38 6.20 -0.07
CA ASP A 43 -5.03 6.74 -1.27
C ASP A 43 -6.35 7.45 -0.94
N ASP A 44 -6.83 8.29 -1.86
CA ASP A 44 -8.14 8.93 -1.73
C ASP A 44 -9.27 7.93 -2.01
N ASN A 45 -10.16 7.78 -1.04
CA ASN A 45 -11.33 6.93 -1.11
C ASN A 45 -12.59 7.79 -1.15
N GLU A 46 -13.46 7.52 -2.12
CA GLU A 46 -14.71 8.24 -2.28
C GLU A 46 -15.79 7.68 -1.36
N ILE A 47 -16.47 8.57 -0.63
CA ILE A 47 -17.65 8.28 0.18
C ILE A 47 -18.83 9.05 -0.42
N GLU A 48 -19.97 8.37 -0.56
CA GLU A 48 -21.20 8.95 -1.10
C GLU A 48 -22.27 9.05 0.00
N ILE A 49 -22.93 10.20 0.06
CA ILE A 49 -24.12 10.42 0.88
C ILE A 49 -25.29 10.67 -0.08
N SER A 50 -26.28 9.79 -0.09
CA SER A 50 -27.54 10.02 -0.79
C SER A 50 -28.58 10.58 0.18
N LEU A 51 -29.22 11.69 -0.20
CA LEU A 51 -30.34 12.29 0.53
C LEU A 51 -31.53 12.47 -0.41
N SER A 52 -32.72 12.08 0.05
CA SER A 52 -33.98 12.32 -0.64
C SER A 52 -34.91 13.19 0.18
N ASN A 53 -35.51 14.19 -0.46
CA ASN A 53 -36.48 15.10 0.15
C ASN A 53 -37.91 14.74 -0.24
N SER A 54 -38.71 14.31 0.74
CA SER A 54 -40.15 14.09 0.55
C SER A 54 -41.03 15.27 1.00
N TYR A 55 -40.44 16.37 1.50
CA TYR A 55 -41.19 17.59 1.75
C TYR A 55 -41.74 18.17 0.45
N LEU A 56 -42.89 18.85 0.56
CA LEU A 56 -43.52 19.55 -0.56
C LEU A 56 -42.86 20.90 -0.90
N PHE A 57 -41.71 21.19 -0.31
CA PHE A 57 -40.92 22.40 -0.50
C PHE A 57 -39.42 22.09 -0.50
N SER A 58 -38.61 23.03 -0.98
CA SER A 58 -37.15 22.92 -0.95
C SER A 58 -36.64 23.16 0.47
N VAL A 59 -35.73 22.30 0.92
CA VAL A 59 -35.10 22.42 2.25
C VAL A 59 -33.65 22.83 2.10
N ARG A 60 -33.20 23.76 2.95
CA ARG A 60 -31.77 24.01 3.13
C ARG A 60 -31.25 23.00 4.13
N ILE A 61 -30.18 22.30 3.77
CA ILE A 61 -29.62 21.22 4.57
C ILE A 61 -28.17 21.51 4.95
N LYS A 62 -27.81 21.13 6.17
CA LYS A 62 -26.44 21.06 6.67
C LYS A 62 -26.18 19.62 7.09
N ILE A 63 -25.27 18.97 6.38
CA ILE A 63 -24.87 17.58 6.59
C ILE A 63 -23.60 17.60 7.42
N LEU A 64 -23.60 16.89 8.55
CA LEU A 64 -22.45 16.62 9.41
C LEU A 64 -22.26 15.10 9.45
N ASP A 65 -21.23 14.62 8.77
CA ASP A 65 -20.85 13.21 8.84
C ASP A 65 -19.78 13.03 9.92
N GLU A 66 -20.05 12.19 10.91
CA GLU A 66 -19.11 11.89 11.99
C GLU A 66 -18.02 10.95 11.47
N LEU A 67 -16.92 11.55 11.00
CA LEU A 67 -15.78 10.80 10.49
C LEU A 67 -15.07 10.01 11.61
N PRO A 68 -14.47 8.85 11.28
CA PRO A 68 -13.65 8.07 12.20
C PRO A 68 -12.58 8.90 12.90
N HIS A 69 -12.29 8.56 14.17
CA HIS A 69 -11.39 9.35 15.03
C HIS A 69 -9.97 9.48 14.44
N GLN A 70 -9.51 8.49 13.68
CA GLN A 70 -8.20 8.47 13.03
C GLN A 70 -7.98 9.68 12.10
N PHE A 71 -9.05 10.21 11.49
CA PHE A 71 -8.94 11.39 10.63
C PHE A 71 -8.76 12.70 11.38
N GLN A 72 -9.04 12.73 12.69
CA GLN A 72 -9.02 13.93 13.54
C GLN A 72 -9.81 15.15 13.01
N LYS A 73 -10.67 14.94 12.01
CA LYS A 73 -11.45 15.99 11.35
C LYS A 73 -12.84 16.08 11.98
N ARG A 74 -13.09 17.17 12.71
CA ARG A 74 -14.34 17.40 13.48
C ARG A 74 -15.23 18.51 12.91
N ASP A 75 -14.73 19.24 11.93
CA ASP A 75 -15.39 20.39 11.30
C ASP A 75 -16.03 20.05 9.95
N PHE A 76 -16.04 18.77 9.56
CA PHE A 76 -16.58 18.31 8.29
C PHE A 76 -18.08 18.64 8.17
N ARG A 77 -18.41 19.48 7.19
CA ARG A 77 -19.78 19.88 6.92
C ARG A 77 -20.02 20.13 5.44
N ILE A 78 -21.19 19.73 4.96
CA ILE A 78 -21.67 20.05 3.61
C ILE A 78 -22.96 20.87 3.76
N ILE A 79 -23.00 22.04 3.12
CA ILE A 79 -24.19 22.90 3.09
C ILE A 79 -24.76 22.84 1.67
N SER A 80 -26.06 22.54 1.57
CA SER A 80 -26.72 22.45 0.26
C SER A 80 -28.21 22.78 0.36
N THR A 81 -28.86 22.88 -0.78
CA THR A 81 -30.33 22.97 -0.86
C THR A 81 -30.84 21.77 -1.64
N LEU A 82 -31.86 21.10 -1.11
CA LEU A 82 -32.48 19.93 -1.71
C LEU A 82 -33.90 20.29 -2.15
N GLY A 83 -34.16 20.17 -3.45
CA GLY A 83 -35.45 20.53 -4.04
C GLY A 83 -36.59 19.61 -3.56
N LYS A 84 -37.83 20.09 -3.68
CA LYS A 84 -39.06 19.30 -3.42
C LYS A 84 -39.02 17.97 -4.19
N GLY A 85 -39.24 16.86 -3.49
CA GLY A 85 -39.34 15.53 -4.12
C GLY A 85 -38.06 15.01 -4.77
N LYS A 86 -36.92 15.70 -4.61
CA LYS A 86 -35.67 15.36 -5.30
C LYS A 86 -34.74 14.55 -4.40
N GLU A 87 -33.99 13.66 -5.04
CA GLU A 87 -32.82 13.02 -4.49
C GLU A 87 -31.55 13.72 -4.97
N LYS A 88 -30.54 13.83 -4.10
CA LYS A 88 -29.23 14.35 -4.45
C LYS A 88 -28.15 13.55 -3.74
N ARG A 89 -27.07 13.28 -4.49
CA ARG A 89 -25.87 12.60 -4.01
C ARG A 89 -24.79 13.64 -3.73
N TYR A 90 -24.08 13.43 -2.63
CA TYR A 90 -22.95 14.24 -2.20
C TYR A 90 -21.75 13.32 -2.06
N THR A 91 -20.65 13.65 -2.73
CA THR A 91 -19.42 12.87 -2.64
C THR A 91 -18.33 13.68 -1.94
N TYR A 92 -17.52 13.00 -1.16
CA TYR A 92 -16.32 13.57 -0.56
C TYR A 92 -15.24 12.49 -0.45
N GLN A 93 -14.00 12.93 -0.39
CA GLN A 93 -12.84 12.03 -0.34
C GLN A 93 -12.23 11.99 1.07
N ILE A 94 -11.79 10.80 1.46
CA ILE A 94 -11.02 10.56 2.68
C ILE A 94 -9.76 9.77 2.34
N ARG A 95 -8.65 10.10 3.00
CA ARG A 95 -7.36 9.43 2.81
C ARG A 95 -6.93 8.78 4.13
N PRO A 96 -7.24 7.50 4.37
CA PRO A 96 -6.80 6.82 5.58
C PRO A 96 -5.29 6.61 5.51
N THR A 97 -4.60 6.87 6.62
CA THR A 97 -3.14 6.74 6.72
C THR A 97 -2.70 5.57 7.60
N GLU A 98 -3.64 4.98 8.35
CA GLU A 98 -3.40 3.83 9.19
C GLU A 98 -4.27 2.66 8.74
N ARG A 99 -3.71 1.45 8.68
CA ARG A 99 -4.49 0.21 8.48
C ARG A 99 -5.25 -0.15 9.75
N GLY A 100 -6.44 -0.74 9.59
CA GLY A 100 -7.26 -1.18 10.71
C GLY A 100 -8.75 -1.07 10.40
N VAL A 101 -9.56 -0.91 11.43
CA VAL A 101 -11.01 -0.71 11.30
C VAL A 101 -11.36 0.74 11.59
N TYR A 102 -12.10 1.36 10.67
CA TYR A 102 -12.54 2.74 10.77
C TYR A 102 -14.04 2.72 11.05
N VAL A 103 -14.42 3.31 12.18
CA VAL A 103 -15.81 3.35 12.61
C VAL A 103 -16.35 4.74 12.31
N PHE A 104 -17.23 4.83 11.33
CA PHE A 104 -17.96 6.06 11.06
C PHE A 104 -19.10 6.20 12.06
N GLY A 105 -19.23 7.38 12.67
CA GLY A 105 -20.33 7.69 13.56
C GLY A 105 -21.63 7.97 12.80
N ASN A 106 -22.45 8.81 13.39
CA ASN A 106 -23.76 9.19 12.85
C ASN A 106 -23.65 10.13 11.66
N LEU A 107 -24.50 9.93 10.66
CA LEU A 107 -24.80 10.91 9.63
C LEU A 107 -25.90 11.84 10.13
N ASN A 108 -25.52 13.05 10.57
CA ASN A 108 -26.45 14.04 11.08
C ASN A 108 -26.82 15.04 9.99
N VAL A 109 -28.11 15.19 9.71
CA VAL A 109 -28.62 16.15 8.71
C VAL A 109 -29.55 17.14 9.40
N PHE A 110 -29.19 18.41 9.35
CA PHE A 110 -30.00 19.51 9.86
C PHE A 110 -30.76 20.14 8.71
N ALA A 111 -32.09 20.16 8.80
CA ALA A 111 -32.97 20.69 7.78
C ALA A 111 -33.65 21.97 8.24
N ASN A 112 -33.61 22.98 7.39
CA ASN A 112 -34.29 24.26 7.53
C ASN A 112 -35.35 24.39 6.43
N SER A 113 -36.51 24.95 6.77
CA SER A 113 -37.47 25.39 5.77
C SER A 113 -36.95 26.66 5.05
N PRO A 114 -37.67 27.15 4.02
CA PRO A 114 -37.38 28.45 3.41
C PRO A 114 -37.41 29.65 4.39
N LEU A 115 -38.16 29.56 5.50
CA LEU A 115 -38.25 30.61 6.53
C LEU A 115 -37.02 30.60 7.47
N GLY A 116 -36.47 29.43 7.75
CA GLY A 116 -35.17 29.26 8.39
C GLY A 116 -35.09 29.61 9.89
N LEU A 117 -36.21 29.73 10.60
CA LEU A 117 -36.28 30.01 12.04
C LEU A 117 -36.12 28.75 12.89
N VAL A 118 -36.56 27.59 12.37
CA VAL A 118 -36.50 26.30 13.06
C VAL A 118 -35.63 25.32 12.28
N VAL A 119 -34.93 24.46 13.02
CA VAL A 119 -34.10 23.37 12.49
C VAL A 119 -34.61 22.04 13.02
N LYS A 120 -34.78 21.05 12.15
CA LYS A 120 -34.97 19.65 12.56
C LYS A 120 -33.73 18.86 12.26
N LYS A 121 -33.30 18.09 13.25
CA LYS A 121 -32.18 17.16 13.15
C LYS A 121 -32.71 15.79 12.73
N TYR A 122 -32.09 15.23 11.70
CA TYR A 122 -32.21 13.83 11.32
C TYR A 122 -30.88 13.14 11.60
N THR A 123 -30.95 11.90 12.09
CA THR A 123 -29.77 11.06 12.31
C THR A 123 -29.97 9.77 11.56
N PHE A 124 -29.02 9.46 10.68
CA PHE A 124 -28.98 8.24 9.87
C PHE A 124 -27.66 7.50 10.12
N CYS A 125 -27.60 6.23 9.71
CA CYS A 125 -26.37 5.42 9.72
C CYS A 125 -25.63 5.44 11.06
N ASN A 126 -25.92 4.48 11.94
CA ASN A 126 -25.23 4.35 13.21
C ASN A 126 -23.98 3.45 13.06
N GLN A 127 -22.84 3.88 13.61
CA GLN A 127 -21.62 3.10 13.81
C GLN A 127 -21.29 2.11 12.68
N GLN A 128 -20.90 2.64 11.53
CA GLN A 128 -20.58 1.82 10.37
C GLN A 128 -19.08 1.52 10.33
N GLU A 129 -18.71 0.26 10.49
CA GLU A 129 -17.32 -0.20 10.45
C GLU A 129 -16.86 -0.46 9.01
N VAL A 130 -15.68 0.03 8.67
CA VAL A 130 -15.05 -0.18 7.36
C VAL A 130 -13.57 -0.51 7.56
N PRO A 131 -13.10 -1.68 7.09
CA PRO A 131 -11.69 -2.03 7.18
C PRO A 131 -10.85 -1.29 6.13
N VAL A 132 -9.68 -0.79 6.54
CA VAL A 132 -8.66 -0.19 5.67
C VAL A 132 -7.57 -1.20 5.36
N TYR A 133 -7.55 -1.65 4.10
CA TYR A 133 -6.60 -2.61 3.57
C TYR A 133 -5.34 -1.93 3.00
N PRO A 134 -4.24 -2.68 2.82
CA PRO A 134 -3.14 -2.25 1.96
C PRO A 134 -3.64 -1.73 0.62
N SER A 135 -2.88 -0.82 -0.01
CA SER A 135 -3.33 -0.08 -1.18
C SER A 135 -3.64 -0.98 -2.38
N PHE A 136 -4.92 -1.26 -2.60
CA PHE A 136 -5.40 -2.01 -3.77
C PHE A 136 -5.57 -1.11 -4.99
N LEU A 137 -5.67 0.21 -4.81
CA LEU A 137 -5.65 1.17 -5.92
C LEU A 137 -4.26 1.23 -6.57
N GLN A 138 -3.19 1.29 -5.75
CA GLN A 138 -1.83 1.17 -6.26
C GLN A 138 -1.59 -0.20 -6.89
N LEU A 139 -2.13 -1.27 -6.30
CA LEU A 139 -2.09 -2.60 -6.91
C LEU A 139 -2.63 -2.60 -8.34
N ARG A 140 -3.82 -2.05 -8.56
CA ARG A 140 -4.43 -1.96 -9.90
C ARG A 140 -3.58 -1.10 -10.84
N LYS A 141 -3.12 0.07 -10.39
CA LYS A 141 -2.27 0.99 -11.15
C LYS A 141 -0.98 0.30 -11.64
N TYR A 142 -0.21 -0.30 -10.73
CA TYR A 142 1.06 -0.94 -11.09
C TYR A 142 0.89 -2.23 -11.88
N ASN A 143 -0.21 -2.94 -11.68
CA ASN A 143 -0.56 -4.10 -12.48
C ASN A 143 -0.79 -3.71 -13.96
N LEU A 144 -1.53 -2.63 -14.21
CA LEU A 144 -1.67 -2.12 -15.59
C LEU A 144 -0.30 -1.71 -16.17
N MET A 145 0.55 -1.07 -15.37
CA MET A 145 1.89 -0.63 -15.82
C MET A 145 2.85 -1.78 -16.13
N ALA A 146 2.87 -2.84 -15.32
CA ALA A 146 3.81 -3.95 -15.48
C ALA A 146 3.49 -4.87 -16.67
N PHE A 147 2.23 -4.87 -17.14
CA PHE A 147 1.75 -5.77 -18.19
C PHE A 147 1.40 -5.07 -19.51
N THR A 148 1.34 -3.74 -19.55
CA THR A 148 1.21 -3.00 -20.80
C THR A 148 2.58 -2.75 -21.43
N ASN A 149 2.66 -2.76 -22.77
CA ASN A 149 3.88 -2.38 -23.52
C ASN A 149 4.27 -0.89 -23.36
N ARG A 150 3.55 -0.14 -22.51
CA ARG A 150 3.85 1.23 -22.07
C ARG A 150 4.66 1.28 -20.77
N LEU A 151 5.44 0.23 -20.47
CA LEU A 151 6.42 0.22 -19.38
C LEU A 151 7.28 1.51 -19.35
N PHE A 152 7.49 2.13 -20.51
CA PHE A 152 8.41 3.25 -20.74
C PHE A 152 7.91 4.63 -20.26
N GLU A 153 6.60 4.88 -20.17
CA GLU A 153 6.08 6.22 -19.83
C GLU A 153 6.22 6.55 -18.33
N TYR A 154 6.51 5.56 -17.48
CA TYR A 154 6.52 5.69 -16.02
C TYR A 154 7.85 5.29 -15.34
N GLY A 155 8.96 5.29 -16.10
CA GLY A 155 10.30 5.06 -15.54
C GLY A 155 10.69 3.58 -15.33
N LEU A 156 9.98 2.62 -15.92
CA LEU A 156 10.41 1.22 -15.92
C LEU A 156 11.47 1.01 -17.02
N LYS A 157 12.66 0.52 -16.64
CA LYS A 157 13.81 0.40 -17.56
C LYS A 157 13.63 -0.79 -18.51
N LYS A 158 13.97 -0.64 -19.79
CA LYS A 158 14.08 -1.78 -20.73
C LYS A 158 15.28 -2.62 -20.33
N ILE A 159 15.06 -3.88 -19.97
CA ILE A 159 16.14 -4.77 -19.55
C ILE A 159 16.34 -5.80 -20.65
N ARG A 160 17.52 -5.76 -21.28
CA ARG A 160 17.93 -6.78 -22.25
C ARG A 160 18.05 -8.11 -21.51
N ARG A 161 17.38 -9.14 -22.00
CA ARG A 161 17.53 -10.49 -21.46
C ARG A 161 18.92 -11.02 -21.81
N ILE A 162 19.69 -11.41 -20.81
CA ILE A 162 21.04 -11.96 -20.97
C ILE A 162 21.02 -13.29 -20.21
N GLY A 163 21.26 -14.40 -20.92
CA GLY A 163 21.19 -15.75 -20.35
C GLY A 163 19.82 -16.41 -20.50
N HIS A 164 19.81 -17.74 -20.56
CA HIS A 164 18.61 -18.57 -20.41
C HIS A 164 18.86 -19.45 -19.19
N THR A 165 18.10 -19.25 -18.10
CA THR A 165 18.05 -20.22 -17.00
C THR A 165 17.10 -21.32 -17.44
N MET A 166 17.69 -22.36 -18.02
CA MET A 166 17.00 -23.43 -18.71
C MET A 166 16.83 -24.63 -17.76
N GLU A 167 15.58 -24.91 -17.37
CA GLU A 167 15.19 -26.12 -16.63
C GLU A 167 15.00 -27.27 -17.62
N PHE A 168 15.49 -28.47 -17.27
CA PHE A 168 15.30 -29.66 -18.09
C PHE A 168 13.81 -30.00 -18.17
N GLU A 169 13.24 -30.00 -19.38
CA GLU A 169 11.84 -30.32 -19.62
C GLU A 169 11.69 -31.81 -19.95
N GLN A 170 12.39 -32.26 -21.00
CA GLN A 170 12.32 -33.64 -21.48
C GLN A 170 13.49 -33.97 -22.43
N ILE A 171 13.69 -35.25 -22.71
CA ILE A 171 14.56 -35.67 -23.83
C ILE A 171 13.64 -35.95 -25.03
N LYS A 172 13.90 -35.28 -26.15
CA LYS A 172 13.18 -35.50 -27.40
C LYS A 172 14.14 -35.99 -28.49
N ASP A 173 13.56 -36.46 -29.60
CA ASP A 173 14.33 -36.78 -30.79
C ASP A 173 14.91 -35.50 -31.39
N TYR A 174 16.16 -35.58 -31.86
CA TYR A 174 16.85 -34.44 -32.46
C TYR A 174 16.17 -34.06 -33.79
N VAL A 175 15.79 -32.79 -33.93
CA VAL A 175 15.29 -32.21 -35.17
C VAL A 175 16.34 -31.24 -35.74
N PRO A 176 16.59 -31.22 -37.06
CA PRO A 176 17.47 -30.23 -37.67
C PRO A 176 17.06 -28.80 -37.29
N GLY A 177 17.94 -28.10 -36.57
CA GLY A 177 17.68 -26.78 -35.98
C GLY A 177 17.80 -26.75 -34.45
N ASP A 178 17.79 -27.90 -33.78
CA ASP A 178 18.11 -28.01 -32.35
C ASP A 178 19.61 -27.78 -32.10
N ASP A 179 19.97 -27.20 -30.94
CA ASP A 179 21.37 -26.94 -30.57
C ASP A 179 22.11 -28.27 -30.28
N ILE A 180 23.16 -28.51 -31.06
CA ILE A 180 24.03 -29.70 -30.99
C ILE A 180 24.68 -29.83 -29.61
N ARG A 181 24.88 -28.73 -28.88
CA ARG A 181 25.46 -28.73 -27.52
C ARG A 181 24.57 -29.45 -26.50
N ASN A 182 23.28 -29.55 -26.78
CA ASN A 182 22.30 -30.16 -25.89
C ASN A 182 22.06 -31.66 -26.19
N ILE A 183 22.85 -32.28 -27.09
CA ILE A 183 22.72 -33.71 -27.41
C ILE A 183 22.96 -34.56 -26.15
N ASN A 184 22.00 -35.44 -25.85
CA ASN A 184 22.11 -36.38 -24.75
C ASN A 184 22.73 -37.70 -25.25
N TRP A 185 24.06 -37.78 -25.22
CA TRP A 185 24.80 -38.97 -25.68
C TRP A 185 24.37 -40.27 -25.00
N LYS A 186 23.97 -40.21 -23.73
CA LYS A 186 23.51 -41.39 -22.98
C LYS A 186 22.16 -41.91 -23.48
N ALA A 187 21.24 -41.01 -23.81
CA ALA A 187 19.94 -41.36 -24.39
C ALA A 187 20.09 -41.82 -25.85
N THR A 188 20.91 -41.12 -26.63
CA THR A 188 21.28 -41.48 -28.01
C THR A 188 21.83 -42.90 -28.10
N ALA A 189 22.78 -43.27 -27.23
CA ALA A 189 23.38 -44.61 -27.22
C ALA A 189 22.37 -45.73 -26.91
N LYS A 190 21.31 -45.45 -26.13
CA LYS A 190 20.28 -46.43 -25.79
C LYS A 190 19.21 -46.57 -26.87
N ARG A 191 18.88 -45.49 -27.57
CA ARG A 191 17.80 -45.45 -28.56
C ARG A 191 18.27 -45.64 -30.01
N GLY A 192 19.57 -45.55 -30.29
CA GLY A 192 20.15 -45.77 -31.62
C GLY A 192 19.93 -44.62 -32.62
N HIS A 193 19.41 -43.47 -32.16
CA HIS A 193 19.24 -42.25 -32.95
C HIS A 193 19.46 -41.02 -32.06
N LEU A 194 19.78 -39.87 -32.67
CA LEU A 194 20.16 -38.65 -31.96
C LEU A 194 19.01 -38.14 -31.07
N MET A 195 19.30 -37.99 -29.78
CA MET A 195 18.39 -37.42 -28.78
C MET A 195 18.96 -36.12 -28.22
N VAL A 196 18.10 -35.14 -27.98
CA VAL A 196 18.48 -33.82 -27.45
C VAL A 196 17.74 -33.55 -26.14
N ASN A 197 18.46 -32.99 -25.15
CA ASN A 197 17.83 -32.44 -23.96
C ASN A 197 17.09 -31.16 -24.36
N GLN A 198 15.77 -31.19 -24.27
CA GLN A 198 14.94 -30.01 -24.38
C GLN A 198 14.90 -29.34 -23.02
N PHE A 199 15.21 -28.06 -23.01
CA PHE A 199 15.10 -27.24 -21.82
C PHE A 199 14.04 -26.17 -22.04
N GLN A 200 13.31 -25.84 -20.97
CA GLN A 200 12.35 -24.77 -20.91
C GLN A 200 12.87 -23.68 -19.97
N ASP A 201 12.51 -22.41 -20.19
CA ASP A 201 12.77 -21.37 -19.19
C ASP A 201 12.21 -21.83 -17.84
N GLU A 202 13.01 -21.74 -16.78
CA GLU A 202 12.55 -22.06 -15.42
C GLU A 202 11.31 -21.21 -15.10
N ARG A 203 10.17 -21.87 -15.02
CA ARG A 203 8.89 -21.26 -14.66
C ARG A 203 8.68 -21.60 -13.19
N SER A 204 8.36 -20.60 -12.38
CA SER A 204 7.94 -20.77 -10.97
C SER A 204 9.02 -20.66 -9.90
N GLN A 205 9.85 -19.61 -9.99
CA GLN A 205 10.82 -19.28 -8.94
C GLN A 205 10.12 -18.79 -7.65
N PRO A 206 10.57 -19.22 -6.45
CA PRO A 206 10.03 -18.74 -5.17
C PRO A 206 10.55 -17.34 -4.82
N ILE A 207 9.61 -16.44 -4.56
CA ILE A 207 9.87 -15.05 -4.19
C ILE A 207 9.21 -14.79 -2.84
N TYR A 208 10.01 -14.32 -1.88
CA TYR A 208 9.55 -13.97 -0.55
C TYR A 208 9.73 -12.49 -0.28
N SER A 209 8.64 -11.82 0.09
CA SER A 209 8.69 -10.49 0.70
C SER A 209 8.87 -10.65 2.22
N ILE A 210 10.00 -10.20 2.74
CA ILE A 210 10.35 -10.23 4.16
C ILE A 210 10.20 -8.82 4.71
N ILE A 211 9.23 -8.63 5.61
CA ILE A 211 8.89 -7.30 6.13
C ILE A 211 9.39 -7.16 7.56
N ASP A 212 10.33 -6.24 7.77
CA ASP A 212 10.71 -5.83 9.11
C ASP A 212 9.57 -5.01 9.74
N LYS A 213 9.12 -5.39 10.94
CA LYS A 213 8.10 -4.66 11.72
C LYS A 213 8.67 -3.99 12.98
N GLY A 214 9.99 -3.94 13.10
CA GLY A 214 10.69 -3.34 14.22
C GLY A 214 10.55 -1.82 14.29
N ARG A 215 11.12 -1.24 15.34
CA ARG A 215 10.98 0.20 15.68
C ARG A 215 11.37 1.15 14.55
N VAL A 216 12.43 0.83 13.80
CA VAL A 216 12.93 1.66 12.69
C VAL A 216 11.93 1.84 11.55
N MET A 217 10.99 0.91 11.40
CA MET A 217 9.97 0.94 10.35
C MET A 217 8.73 1.78 10.72
N LYS A 218 8.67 2.31 11.96
CA LYS A 218 7.63 3.26 12.38
C LYS A 218 7.81 4.65 11.75
N MET A 219 9.01 4.99 11.29
CA MET A 219 9.33 6.35 10.84
C MET A 219 8.22 6.87 9.89
N PRO A 220 7.58 8.01 10.23
CA PRO A 220 6.50 8.55 9.43
C PRO A 220 7.05 9.26 8.20
N PHE A 221 6.30 9.16 7.10
CA PHE A 221 6.60 9.76 5.82
C PHE A 221 5.29 10.07 5.09
N GLU A 222 5.04 11.33 4.77
CA GLU A 222 3.80 11.79 4.10
C GLU A 222 2.50 11.24 4.74
N GLY A 223 2.50 11.09 6.07
CA GLY A 223 1.38 10.57 6.84
C GLY A 223 1.34 9.04 6.99
N LEU A 224 2.11 8.27 6.22
CA LEU A 224 2.22 6.80 6.33
C LEU A 224 3.50 6.40 7.07
N SER A 225 3.57 5.20 7.65
CA SER A 225 4.84 4.66 8.15
C SER A 225 5.63 3.96 7.05
N LEU A 226 6.96 3.82 7.19
CA LEU A 226 7.78 3.02 6.28
C LEU A 226 7.28 1.57 6.17
N LEU A 227 6.75 1.01 7.27
CA LEU A 227 6.08 -0.29 7.27
C LEU A 227 4.89 -0.32 6.29
N ASP A 228 4.10 0.74 6.21
CA ASP A 228 2.94 0.79 5.31
C ASP A 228 3.36 0.80 3.84
N TYR A 229 4.44 1.52 3.52
CA TYR A 229 5.04 1.46 2.18
C TYR A 229 5.57 0.05 1.87
N ALA A 230 6.26 -0.60 2.82
CA ALA A 230 6.76 -1.97 2.66
C ALA A 230 5.62 -2.98 2.43
N VAL A 231 4.52 -2.85 3.17
CA VAL A 231 3.30 -3.67 3.02
C VAL A 231 2.66 -3.45 1.65
N ASN A 232 2.50 -2.21 1.21
CA ASN A 232 1.94 -1.88 -0.12
C ASN A 232 2.83 -2.42 -1.25
N SER A 233 4.15 -2.24 -1.15
CA SER A 233 5.11 -2.78 -2.14
C SER A 233 5.07 -4.31 -2.18
N SER A 234 5.02 -4.98 -1.02
CA SER A 234 4.93 -6.45 -0.93
C SER A 234 3.67 -7.00 -1.59
N LEU A 235 2.52 -6.33 -1.42
CA LEU A 235 1.26 -6.69 -2.10
C LEU A 235 1.43 -6.63 -3.62
N VAL A 236 2.02 -5.55 -4.12
CA VAL A 236 2.19 -5.31 -5.55
C VAL A 236 3.16 -6.31 -6.17
N ILE A 237 4.29 -6.56 -5.50
CA ILE A 237 5.28 -7.54 -5.95
C ILE A 237 4.69 -8.94 -5.97
N SER A 238 3.95 -9.33 -4.93
CA SER A 238 3.29 -10.64 -4.88
C SER A 238 2.34 -10.85 -6.04
N ASN A 239 1.52 -9.85 -6.36
CA ASN A 239 0.60 -9.92 -7.50
C ASN A 239 1.33 -10.00 -8.86
N ILE A 240 2.40 -9.22 -9.03
CA ILE A 240 3.20 -9.26 -10.27
C ILE A 240 3.91 -10.62 -10.42
N ALA A 241 4.50 -11.14 -9.34
CA ALA A 241 5.13 -12.46 -9.30
C ALA A 241 4.14 -13.56 -9.71
N ILE A 242 2.96 -13.62 -9.08
CA ILE A 242 1.92 -14.61 -9.40
C ILE A 242 1.52 -14.52 -10.88
N LYS A 243 1.28 -13.31 -11.40
CA LYS A 243 0.92 -13.10 -12.81
C LYS A 243 2.05 -13.47 -13.78
N LYS A 244 3.32 -13.31 -13.37
CA LYS A 244 4.51 -13.77 -14.09
C LYS A 244 4.83 -15.25 -13.88
N GLN A 245 3.89 -16.01 -13.32
CA GLN A 245 3.95 -17.46 -13.06
C GLN A 245 4.98 -17.89 -11.99
N ASP A 246 5.46 -16.93 -11.17
CA ASP A 246 6.33 -17.20 -10.03
C ASP A 246 5.52 -17.52 -8.76
N LYS A 247 6.17 -18.13 -7.77
CA LYS A 247 5.55 -18.43 -6.47
C LYS A 247 5.78 -17.25 -5.53
N ALA A 248 4.70 -16.66 -5.00
CA ALA A 248 4.80 -15.53 -4.09
C ALA A 248 4.53 -15.97 -2.65
N GLY A 249 5.47 -15.70 -1.76
CA GLY A 249 5.35 -15.89 -0.32
C GLY A 249 5.73 -14.61 0.42
N MET A 250 5.41 -14.56 1.71
CA MET A 250 5.80 -13.43 2.55
C MET A 250 5.84 -13.84 4.02
N PHE A 251 6.57 -13.09 4.83
CA PHE A 251 6.46 -13.15 6.28
C PHE A 251 6.98 -11.85 6.90
N ALA A 252 6.58 -11.58 8.14
CA ALA A 252 7.05 -10.42 8.88
C ALA A 252 7.92 -10.85 10.06
N PHE A 253 8.86 -9.99 10.48
CA PHE A 253 9.70 -10.29 11.64
C PHE A 253 10.01 -9.04 12.49
N SER A 254 10.17 -9.27 13.78
CA SER A 254 10.77 -8.37 14.77
C SER A 254 11.65 -9.23 15.70
N ASN A 255 11.37 -9.25 17.00
CA ASN A 255 11.78 -10.29 17.95
C ASN A 255 11.18 -11.70 17.72
N LYS A 256 10.20 -11.85 16.83
CA LYS A 256 9.62 -13.14 16.42
C LYS A 256 9.22 -13.13 14.95
N ILE A 257 9.15 -14.30 14.33
CA ILE A 257 8.62 -14.50 12.98
C ILE A 257 7.11 -14.64 13.07
N GLU A 258 6.38 -13.88 12.27
CA GLU A 258 4.92 -13.87 12.26
C GLU A 258 4.38 -13.78 10.83
N ASN A 259 3.07 -14.01 10.68
CA ASN A 259 2.35 -13.74 9.45
C ASN A 259 2.96 -14.44 8.22
N ARG A 260 3.41 -15.69 8.37
CA ARG A 260 4.02 -16.44 7.26
C ARG A 260 2.97 -16.93 6.26
N VAL A 261 3.26 -16.67 4.99
CA VAL A 261 2.65 -17.27 3.82
C VAL A 261 3.75 -17.94 2.99
N VAL A 262 3.66 -19.26 2.82
CA VAL A 262 4.62 -20.02 2.01
C VAL A 262 4.50 -19.64 0.54
N ALA A 263 5.62 -19.58 -0.18
CA ALA A 263 5.61 -19.25 -1.60
C ALA A 263 5.01 -20.39 -2.44
N GLU A 264 3.77 -20.18 -2.90
CA GLU A 264 3.03 -21.14 -3.71
C GLU A 264 2.26 -20.48 -4.85
N ARG A 265 1.75 -21.30 -5.77
CA ARG A 265 0.94 -20.87 -6.93
C ARG A 265 -0.53 -21.28 -6.77
N ARG A 266 -1.14 -20.94 -5.64
CA ARG A 266 -2.58 -21.20 -5.38
C ARG A 266 -3.44 -20.10 -6.00
N SER A 267 -4.64 -20.44 -6.46
CA SER A 267 -5.63 -19.45 -6.93
C SER A 267 -5.97 -18.42 -5.84
N ALA A 268 -6.08 -18.87 -4.59
CA ALA A 268 -6.35 -18.04 -3.43
C ALA A 268 -5.10 -17.35 -2.83
N GLN A 269 -3.91 -17.56 -3.40
CA GLN A 269 -2.64 -17.09 -2.82
C GLN A 269 -2.64 -15.58 -2.61
N MET A 270 -3.14 -14.82 -3.59
CA MET A 270 -3.16 -13.37 -3.52
C MET A 270 -4.07 -12.85 -2.40
N ASN A 271 -5.24 -13.48 -2.21
CA ASN A 271 -6.15 -13.12 -1.13
C ASN A 271 -5.54 -13.47 0.23
N LEU A 272 -4.89 -14.63 0.36
CA LEU A 272 -4.18 -15.02 1.58
C LEU A 272 -3.08 -14.01 1.95
N ILE A 273 -2.29 -13.56 0.97
CA ILE A 273 -1.27 -12.52 1.16
C ILE A 273 -1.93 -11.19 1.58
N LEU A 274 -2.99 -10.76 0.90
CA LEU A 274 -3.70 -9.52 1.22
C LEU A 274 -4.24 -9.50 2.66
N GLU A 275 -4.93 -10.55 3.08
CA GLU A 275 -5.47 -10.67 4.43
C GLU A 275 -4.35 -10.78 5.49
N THR A 276 -3.24 -11.44 5.14
CA THR A 276 -2.08 -11.52 6.04
C THR A 276 -1.42 -10.16 6.21
N LEU A 277 -1.22 -9.40 5.12
CA LEU A 277 -0.65 -8.06 5.13
C LEU A 277 -1.53 -7.04 5.87
N TYR A 278 -2.85 -7.16 5.77
CA TYR A 278 -3.80 -6.34 6.53
C TYR A 278 -3.57 -6.45 8.05
N ASN A 279 -3.27 -7.66 8.52
CA ASN A 279 -3.08 -7.95 9.94
C ASN A 279 -1.68 -7.60 10.49
N ILE A 280 -0.75 -7.10 9.64
CA ILE A 280 0.58 -6.71 10.10
C ILE A 280 0.52 -5.39 10.85
N LYS A 281 0.92 -5.46 12.12
CA LYS A 281 1.10 -4.32 13.02
C LYS A 281 2.52 -4.32 13.57
N THR A 282 3.07 -3.12 13.78
CA THR A 282 4.35 -2.97 14.48
C THR A 282 4.15 -3.10 15.99
N ASN A 283 5.11 -3.72 16.67
CA ASN A 283 5.17 -3.83 18.13
C ASN A 283 6.29 -2.97 18.74
N PHE A 284 6.96 -2.13 17.93
CA PHE A 284 8.06 -1.25 18.34
C PHE A 284 9.25 -1.93 19.02
N LEU A 285 9.39 -3.25 18.85
CA LEU A 285 10.54 -4.00 19.34
C LEU A 285 11.72 -3.89 18.37
N GLU A 286 12.91 -4.29 18.83
CA GLU A 286 14.05 -4.46 17.94
C GLU A 286 13.90 -5.73 17.08
N SER A 287 14.52 -5.69 15.90
CA SER A 287 14.45 -6.76 14.91
C SER A 287 15.59 -7.73 15.11
N ASP A 288 15.27 -9.01 15.29
CA ASP A 288 16.25 -10.06 15.53
C ASP A 288 16.63 -10.75 14.20
N TYR A 289 17.79 -10.36 13.66
CA TYR A 289 18.32 -10.92 12.42
C TYR A 289 18.93 -12.32 12.60
N SER A 290 19.32 -12.68 13.82
CA SER A 290 19.79 -14.03 14.13
C SER A 290 18.62 -15.01 14.01
N LEU A 291 17.48 -14.67 14.61
CA LEU A 291 16.24 -15.41 14.48
C LEU A 291 15.79 -15.50 13.02
N LEU A 292 15.82 -14.37 12.29
CA LEU A 292 15.49 -14.33 10.88
C LEU A 292 16.32 -15.32 10.06
N TYR A 293 17.65 -15.32 10.25
CA TYR A 293 18.53 -16.23 9.55
C TYR A 293 18.25 -17.70 9.90
N ALA A 294 18.10 -18.02 11.19
CA ALA A 294 17.82 -19.37 11.64
C ALA A 294 16.51 -19.92 11.04
N ASP A 295 15.48 -19.07 10.98
CA ASP A 295 14.18 -19.38 10.43
C ASP A 295 14.20 -19.57 8.90
N ILE A 296 14.87 -18.68 8.16
CA ILE A 296 15.06 -18.82 6.70
C ILE A 296 15.79 -20.13 6.41
N LYS A 297 16.90 -20.41 7.09
CA LYS A 297 17.71 -21.62 6.88
C LYS A 297 16.92 -22.90 7.13
N ARG A 298 15.96 -22.88 8.06
CA ARG A 298 15.14 -24.06 8.41
C ARG A 298 13.97 -24.28 7.45
N ASN A 299 13.38 -23.21 6.94
CA ASN A 299 12.07 -23.26 6.29
C ASN A 299 12.10 -22.92 4.79
N ILE A 300 13.14 -22.24 4.31
CA ILE A 300 13.31 -21.88 2.90
C ILE A 300 14.49 -22.69 2.36
N ASN A 301 14.21 -23.93 1.96
CA ASN A 301 15.26 -24.88 1.56
C ASN A 301 15.68 -24.73 0.10
N HIS A 302 14.91 -24.02 -0.71
CA HIS A 302 15.19 -23.78 -2.12
C HIS A 302 15.76 -22.39 -2.34
N ARG A 303 16.68 -22.26 -3.30
CA ARG A 303 17.17 -20.96 -3.77
C ARG A 303 15.96 -20.10 -4.16
N SER A 304 15.89 -18.91 -3.54
CA SER A 304 14.71 -18.05 -3.60
C SER A 304 15.14 -16.59 -3.73
N LEU A 305 14.26 -15.75 -4.24
CA LEU A 305 14.42 -14.31 -4.20
C LEU A 305 13.89 -13.81 -2.86
N LEU A 306 14.77 -13.25 -2.03
CA LEU A 306 14.37 -12.67 -0.76
C LEU A 306 14.42 -11.15 -0.88
N ILE A 307 13.26 -10.51 -0.77
CA ILE A 307 13.13 -9.05 -0.80
C ILE A 307 12.91 -8.59 0.64
N LEU A 308 13.97 -8.10 1.26
CA LEU A 308 13.97 -7.65 2.64
C LEU A 308 13.69 -6.14 2.71
N TYR A 309 12.55 -5.79 3.28
CA TYR A 309 12.18 -4.41 3.59
C TYR A 309 12.59 -4.09 5.03
N THR A 310 13.60 -3.25 5.19
CA THR A 310 14.08 -2.80 6.51
C THR A 310 14.69 -1.40 6.40
N ASN A 311 15.21 -0.85 7.50
CA ASN A 311 15.87 0.43 7.52
C ASN A 311 17.05 0.40 8.51
N PHE A 312 18.25 0.76 8.06
CA PHE A 312 19.42 0.98 8.92
C PHE A 312 19.74 2.46 8.96
N GLU A 313 19.79 3.06 10.14
CA GLU A 313 20.10 4.49 10.29
C GLU A 313 21.59 4.80 10.31
N THR A 314 22.42 3.88 10.82
CA THR A 314 23.88 4.06 10.93
C THR A 314 24.62 2.84 10.38
N LEU A 315 25.90 3.03 10.05
CA LEU A 315 26.76 1.94 9.59
C LEU A 315 26.94 0.88 10.68
N ASP A 316 27.12 1.28 11.94
CA ASP A 316 27.25 0.36 13.08
C ASP A 316 26.02 -0.55 13.24
N ALA A 317 24.83 -0.01 12.97
CA ALA A 317 23.60 -0.79 13.01
C ALA A 317 23.59 -1.87 11.92
N LEU A 318 24.08 -1.57 10.72
CA LEU A 318 24.25 -2.55 9.65
C LEU A 318 25.31 -3.59 10.03
N GLU A 319 26.48 -3.17 10.49
CA GLU A 319 27.62 -4.06 10.76
C GLU A 319 27.27 -5.17 11.74
N ARG A 320 26.47 -4.85 12.77
CA ARG A 320 25.93 -5.85 13.72
C ARG A 320 25.10 -6.94 13.04
N GLN A 321 24.37 -6.61 11.98
CA GLN A 321 23.47 -7.54 11.28
C GLN A 321 24.10 -8.17 10.03
N LEU A 322 25.21 -7.62 9.56
CA LEU A 322 25.88 -8.01 8.33
C LEU A 322 26.28 -9.50 8.27
N PRO A 323 26.75 -10.16 9.36
CA PRO A 323 27.04 -11.58 9.33
C PRO A 323 25.83 -12.44 8.94
N TYR A 324 24.63 -12.10 9.43
CA TYR A 324 23.40 -12.83 9.13
C TYR A 324 22.95 -12.59 7.69
N LEU A 325 23.00 -11.33 7.22
CA LEU A 325 22.65 -10.99 5.83
C LEU A 325 23.58 -11.69 4.83
N LYS A 326 24.88 -11.76 5.14
CA LYS A 326 25.87 -12.51 4.34
C LYS A 326 25.57 -14.00 4.33
N ALA A 327 25.18 -14.58 5.46
CA ALA A 327 24.81 -15.99 5.53
C ALA A 327 23.57 -16.30 4.69
N ILE A 328 22.55 -15.44 4.73
CA ILE A 328 21.34 -15.55 3.89
C ILE A 328 21.70 -15.43 2.40
N ALA A 329 22.51 -14.43 2.05
CA ALA A 329 22.90 -14.14 0.66
C ALA A 329 23.76 -15.24 0.00
N LYS A 330 24.39 -16.12 0.80
CA LYS A 330 25.10 -17.30 0.27
C LYS A 330 24.15 -18.35 -0.30
N GLN A 331 22.93 -18.47 0.25
CA GLN A 331 21.96 -19.50 -0.13
C GLN A 331 20.86 -18.97 -1.05
N HIS A 332 20.51 -17.68 -0.91
CA HIS A 332 19.41 -17.04 -1.61
C HIS A 332 19.84 -15.74 -2.27
N LEU A 333 19.12 -15.32 -3.32
CA LEU A 333 19.34 -13.99 -3.88
C LEU A 333 18.67 -12.95 -2.98
N LEU A 334 19.47 -12.28 -2.16
CA LEU A 334 18.99 -11.28 -1.21
C LEU A 334 19.01 -9.88 -1.84
N VAL A 335 17.84 -9.23 -1.84
CA VAL A 335 17.65 -7.81 -2.15
C VAL A 335 17.25 -7.11 -0.87
N VAL A 336 18.09 -6.21 -0.37
CA VAL A 336 17.74 -5.38 0.79
C VAL A 336 17.32 -4.00 0.34
N ILE A 337 16.16 -3.56 0.83
CA ILE A 337 15.56 -2.27 0.48
C ILE A 337 15.62 -1.35 1.68
N PHE A 338 16.11 -0.14 1.45
CA PHE A 338 16.25 0.94 2.42
C PHE A 338 15.61 2.23 1.95
N PHE A 339 15.31 3.08 2.91
CA PHE A 339 14.60 4.33 2.69
C PHE A 339 15.54 5.52 2.78
N GLU A 340 15.37 6.45 1.83
CA GLU A 340 15.92 7.79 1.92
C GLU A 340 14.99 8.68 2.75
N ASN A 341 15.58 9.51 3.61
CA ASN A 341 14.82 10.54 4.31
C ASN A 341 14.76 11.81 3.43
N THR A 342 13.58 12.10 2.86
CA THR A 342 13.40 13.26 1.97
C THR A 342 13.41 14.59 2.72
N GLU A 343 13.00 14.62 3.99
CA GLU A 343 13.04 15.82 4.82
C GLU A 343 14.48 16.27 5.05
N LEU A 344 15.39 15.34 5.36
CA LEU A 344 16.82 15.64 5.47
C LEU A 344 17.41 16.18 4.15
N ASN A 345 17.05 15.57 3.01
CA ASN A 345 17.51 16.06 1.71
C ASN A 345 17.00 17.47 1.40
N ARG A 346 15.76 17.80 1.76
CA ARG A 346 15.18 19.14 1.59
C ARG A 346 15.89 20.15 2.48
N PHE A 347 16.09 19.80 3.76
CA PHE A 347 16.79 20.63 4.72
C PHE A 347 18.22 20.96 4.29
N VAL A 348 18.94 19.97 3.73
CA VAL A 348 20.29 20.19 3.18
C VAL A 348 20.27 21.04 1.90
N ALA A 349 19.19 21.03 1.12
CA ALA A 349 19.09 21.87 -0.08
C ALA A 349 18.88 23.36 0.23
N GLU A 350 18.33 23.68 1.40
CA GLU A 350 18.08 25.06 1.83
C GLU A 350 19.38 25.80 2.21
N LYS A 351 19.38 27.12 2.01
CA LYS A 351 20.51 27.99 2.39
C LYS A 351 20.47 28.24 3.91
N ALA A 352 21.54 27.85 4.60
CA ALA A 352 21.71 28.17 6.02
C ALA A 352 21.98 29.67 6.20
N GLN A 353 21.29 30.28 7.17
CA GLN A 353 21.40 31.70 7.54
C GLN A 353 22.06 31.90 8.91
N THR A 354 22.09 30.87 9.76
CA THR A 354 22.67 30.93 11.12
C THR A 354 23.75 29.87 11.33
N THR A 355 24.67 30.09 12.27
CA THR A 355 25.70 29.10 12.64
C THR A 355 25.09 27.79 13.12
N GLN A 356 23.99 27.84 13.87
CA GLN A 356 23.26 26.65 14.28
C GLN A 356 22.76 25.84 13.08
N GLN A 357 22.17 26.50 12.08
CA GLN A 357 21.72 25.84 10.85
C GLN A 357 22.88 25.21 10.07
N ILE A 358 24.09 25.80 10.12
CA ILE A 358 25.30 25.18 9.53
C ILE A 358 25.63 23.87 10.24
N PHE A 359 25.61 23.83 11.57
CA PHE A 359 25.84 22.60 12.33
C PHE A 359 24.79 21.53 12.04
N GLU A 360 23.51 21.89 12.11
CA GLU A 360 22.40 20.96 11.81
C GLU A 360 22.51 20.41 10.40
N LYS A 361 22.85 21.25 9.42
CA LYS A 361 23.06 20.84 8.02
C LYS A 361 24.23 19.88 7.87
N THR A 362 25.34 20.13 8.54
CA THR A 362 26.51 19.24 8.53
C THR A 362 26.16 17.85 9.07
N ILE A 363 25.37 17.80 10.15
CA ILE A 363 24.89 16.52 10.71
C ILE A 363 23.93 15.81 9.73
N ALA A 364 23.01 16.55 9.10
CA ALA A 364 22.11 15.98 8.10
C ALA A 364 22.86 15.42 6.88
N GLU A 365 23.87 16.14 6.38
CA GLU A 365 24.77 15.67 5.31
C GLU A 365 25.53 14.40 5.71
N LYS A 366 26.02 14.33 6.96
CA LYS A 366 26.65 13.12 7.49
C LYS A 366 25.70 11.92 7.46
N PHE A 367 24.44 12.07 7.89
CA PHE A 367 23.46 10.98 7.83
C PHE A 367 23.15 10.53 6.40
N ILE A 368 23.02 11.47 5.45
CA ILE A 368 22.83 11.14 4.03
C ILE A 368 24.04 10.38 3.48
N TYR A 369 25.25 10.78 3.88
CA TYR A 369 26.48 10.10 3.49
C TYR A 369 26.56 8.67 4.07
N GLU A 370 26.21 8.48 5.35
CA GLU A 370 26.17 7.16 5.99
C GLU A 370 25.22 6.19 5.26
N LYS A 371 24.06 6.64 4.79
CA LYS A 371 23.16 5.80 3.96
C LYS A 371 23.84 5.32 2.69
N LYS A 372 24.66 6.16 2.04
CA LYS A 372 25.45 5.75 0.85
C LYS A 372 26.54 4.74 1.22
N LEU A 373 27.18 4.90 2.38
CA LEU A 373 28.16 3.93 2.89
C LEU A 373 27.52 2.57 3.14
N ILE A 374 26.35 2.52 3.79
CA ILE A 374 25.57 1.29 4.03
C ILE A 374 25.29 0.56 2.71
N VAL A 375 24.86 1.28 1.68
CA VAL A 375 24.61 0.72 0.34
C VAL A 375 25.88 0.11 -0.25
N ASN A 376 27.00 0.83 -0.17
CA ASN A 376 28.27 0.36 -0.68
C ASN A 376 28.76 -0.87 0.08
N GLU A 377 28.61 -0.90 1.40
CA GLU A 377 29.06 -2.00 2.26
C GLU A 377 28.31 -3.31 1.94
N LEU A 378 26.99 -3.24 1.76
CA LEU A 378 26.21 -4.39 1.32
C LEU A 378 26.61 -4.88 -0.07
N ARG A 379 26.84 -3.94 -1.01
CA ARG A 379 27.27 -4.27 -2.38
C ARG A 379 28.64 -4.94 -2.43
N LYS A 380 29.59 -4.54 -1.58
CA LYS A 380 30.90 -5.21 -1.43
C LYS A 380 30.76 -6.70 -1.12
N HIS A 381 29.67 -7.08 -0.46
CA HIS A 381 29.36 -8.47 -0.12
C HIS A 381 28.39 -9.16 -1.10
N GLY A 382 28.18 -8.57 -2.29
CA GLY A 382 27.32 -9.16 -3.33
C GLY A 382 25.82 -9.07 -3.02
N ILE A 383 25.43 -8.37 -1.96
CA ILE A 383 24.02 -8.19 -1.58
C ILE A 383 23.43 -7.09 -2.46
N GLN A 384 22.33 -7.42 -3.16
CA GLN A 384 21.64 -6.45 -4.00
C GLN A 384 20.92 -5.44 -3.11
N THR A 385 20.99 -4.15 -3.46
CA THR A 385 20.43 -3.08 -2.63
C THR A 385 19.61 -2.09 -3.43
N ILE A 386 18.51 -1.64 -2.84
CA ILE A 386 17.69 -0.53 -3.33
C ILE A 386 17.66 0.53 -2.22
N LEU A 387 18.24 1.69 -2.47
CA LEU A 387 18.04 2.89 -1.66
C LEU A 387 17.05 3.77 -2.40
N THR A 388 15.93 4.11 -1.76
CA THR A 388 14.85 4.82 -2.45
C THR A 388 13.97 5.65 -1.52
N LYS A 389 13.36 6.70 -2.06
CA LYS A 389 12.27 7.41 -1.39
C LYS A 389 11.06 6.49 -1.20
N PRO A 390 10.33 6.57 -0.08
CA PRO A 390 9.15 5.73 0.18
C PRO A 390 8.11 5.72 -0.95
N GLU A 391 7.81 6.89 -1.55
CA GLU A 391 6.89 7.01 -2.70
C GLU A 391 7.29 6.17 -3.91
N ASN A 392 8.60 6.01 -4.14
CA ASN A 392 9.16 5.29 -5.29
C ASN A 392 9.47 3.82 -4.98
N LEU A 393 9.24 3.37 -3.75
CA LEU A 393 9.57 2.04 -3.28
C LEU A 393 9.01 0.96 -4.21
N THR A 394 7.71 1.02 -4.46
CA THR A 394 7.00 0.00 -5.24
C THR A 394 7.55 -0.12 -6.65
N ILE A 395 7.73 1.02 -7.35
CA ILE A 395 8.26 1.05 -8.72
C ILE A 395 9.68 0.49 -8.77
N ASN A 396 10.55 0.93 -7.85
CA ASN A 396 11.94 0.50 -7.83
C ASN A 396 12.06 -0.99 -7.47
N THR A 397 11.19 -1.49 -6.60
CA THR A 397 11.15 -2.93 -6.29
C THR A 397 10.70 -3.75 -7.51
N ILE A 398 9.68 -3.29 -8.25
CA ILE A 398 9.23 -3.95 -9.49
C ILE A 398 10.36 -3.98 -10.51
N ASN A 399 11.00 -2.83 -10.74
CA ASN A 399 12.14 -2.72 -11.64
C ASN A 399 13.25 -3.71 -11.27
N LYS A 400 13.58 -3.81 -9.98
CA LYS A 400 14.63 -4.71 -9.52
C LYS A 400 14.25 -6.18 -9.70
N TYR A 401 13.02 -6.54 -9.41
CA TYR A 401 12.50 -7.89 -9.66
C TYR A 401 12.56 -8.25 -11.16
N LEU A 402 12.10 -7.36 -12.03
CA LEU A 402 12.17 -7.56 -13.49
C LEU A 402 13.62 -7.60 -13.99
N GLU A 403 14.54 -6.84 -13.40
CA GLU A 403 15.98 -6.87 -13.69
C GLU A 403 16.59 -8.22 -13.39
N ILE A 404 16.33 -8.73 -12.19
CA ILE A 404 16.80 -10.02 -11.71
C ILE A 404 16.30 -11.13 -12.63
N LYS A 405 15.00 -11.10 -12.97
CA LYS A 405 14.39 -12.10 -13.86
C LYS A 405 14.93 -12.03 -15.28
N ALA A 406 15.15 -10.82 -15.81
CA ALA A 406 15.70 -10.66 -17.16
C ALA A 406 17.18 -11.08 -17.26
N ARG A 407 17.95 -11.01 -16.17
CA ARG A 407 19.36 -11.43 -16.11
C ARG A 407 19.56 -12.89 -15.72
N GLY A 408 18.49 -13.63 -15.39
CA GLY A 408 18.60 -15.01 -14.92
C GLY A 408 19.46 -15.18 -13.66
N LEU A 409 19.40 -14.21 -12.73
CA LEU A 409 20.24 -14.23 -11.51
C LEU A 409 19.74 -15.21 -10.42
N LEU A 410 18.48 -15.63 -10.54
CA LEU A 410 17.85 -16.61 -9.66
C LEU A 410 18.02 -18.00 -10.22
#